data_AF-A0A3M1P2N9-F1
#
_entry.id   AF-A0A3M1P2N9-F1
#
_cell.length_a   1.000
_cell.length_b   1.000
_cell.length_c   1.000
_cell.angle_alpha   90.00
_cell.angle_beta   90.00
_cell.angle_gamma   90.00
#
_symmetry.space_group_name_H-M   'P 1'
#
loop_
_entity.id
_entity.type
_entity.pdbx_description
1 polymer ?
#
loop_
_entity_poly.entity_id
_entity_poly.type
_entity_poly.pdbx_seq_one_letter_code
_entity_poly.pdbx_strand_id
1 'polypeptide(L)' 'MNYRKIALIGGVYSNYLALQATLQDAQQRGVEAIFCLGDLGAFGPYPNRTCDILREHQIPVVQGNYD' A
#
# COMPACT_ATOMS: atom_id res chain seq x y z
N MET A 1 4.90 12.93 -15.56
CA MET A 1 3.55 12.79 -14.97
C MET A 1 3.37 13.92 -13.96
N ASN A 2 2.25 14.63 -13.97
CA ASN A 2 1.98 15.66 -12.97
C ASN A 2 0.70 15.27 -12.23
N TYR A 3 0.83 14.87 -10.96
CA TYR A 3 -0.30 14.47 -10.12
C TYR A 3 -0.74 15.65 -9.27
N ARG A 4 -2.03 15.96 -9.24
CA ARG A 4 -2.63 17.00 -8.39
C ARG A 4 -2.92 16.48 -6.99
N LYS A 5 -3.13 15.17 -6.83
CA LYS A 5 -3.40 14.53 -5.54
C LYS A 5 -2.83 13.13 -5.48
N ILE A 6 -1.96 12.90 -4.50
CA ILE A 6 -1.31 11.60 -4.26
C ILE A 6 -1.64 11.07 -2.86
N ALA A 7 -1.60 9.76 -2.69
CA ALA A 7 -1.58 9.11 -1.38
C ALA A 7 -0.23 8.46 -1.14
N LEU A 8 0.31 8.66 0.07
CA LEU A 8 1.48 7.96 0.57
C LEU A 8 1.00 7.00 1.65
N ILE A 9 1.27 5.71 1.48
CA ILE A 9 0.90 4.64 2.40
C ILE A 9 2.17 3.88 2.82
N GLY A 10 2.12 3.06 3.85
CA GLY A 10 3.27 2.29 4.33
C GLY A 10 2.98 1.73 5.71
N GLY A 11 3.92 0.99 6.28
CA GLY A 11 3.70 0.35 7.59
C GLY A 11 2.49 -0.57 7.55
N VAL A 12 2.38 -1.37 6.48
CA VAL A 12 1.26 -2.30 6.31
C VAL A 12 1.36 -3.43 7.33
N TYR A 13 2.58 -3.84 7.67
CA TYR A 13 2.87 -4.84 8.68
C TYR A 13 2.07 -6.16 8.55
N SER A 14 1.94 -6.66 7.32
CA SER A 14 1.10 -7.80 6.90
C SER A 14 -0.40 -7.65 7.17
N ASN A 15 -0.89 -6.45 7.46
CA ASN A 15 -2.31 -6.14 7.63
C ASN A 15 -2.98 -5.83 6.28
N TYR A 16 -3.20 -6.88 5.49
CA TYR A 16 -3.81 -6.76 4.16
C TYR A 16 -5.24 -6.18 4.20
N LEU A 17 -5.98 -6.39 5.29
CA LEU A 17 -7.34 -5.85 5.45
C LEU A 17 -7.31 -4.32 5.57
N ALA A 18 -6.38 -3.78 6.37
CA ALA A 18 -6.17 -2.34 6.46
C ALA A 18 -5.71 -1.77 5.11
N LEU A 19 -4.80 -2.45 4.41
CA LEU A 19 -4.37 -2.04 3.07
C LEU A 19 -5.57 -1.93 2.11
N GLN A 20 -6.43 -2.95 2.03
CA GLN A 20 -7.62 -2.92 1.17
C GLN A 20 -8.54 -1.74 1.50
N ALA A 21 -8.81 -1.51 2.79
CA ALA A 21 -9.63 -0.39 3.23
C ALA A 21 -8.99 0.97 2.87
N THR A 22 -7.67 1.11 3.02
CA THR A 22 -6.93 2.32 2.62
C THR A 22 -6.99 2.57 1.13
N LEU A 23 -6.86 1.53 0.28
CA LEU A 23 -6.96 1.69 -1.16
C LEU A 23 -8.38 2.14 -1.59
N GLN A 24 -9.41 1.60 -0.96
CA GLN A 24 -10.80 2.02 -1.19
C GLN A 24 -11.02 3.49 -0.77
N ASP A 25 -10.54 3.91 0.40
CA ASP A 25 -10.63 5.30 0.86
C ASP A 25 -9.86 6.25 -0.09
N ALA A 26 -8.66 5.87 -0.53
CA ALA A 26 -7.89 6.66 -1.50
C ALA A 26 -8.65 6.84 -2.83
N GLN A 27 -9.28 5.77 -3.33
CA GLN A 27 -10.12 5.83 -4.53
C GLN A 27 -11.32 6.76 -4.34
N GLN A 28 -12.04 6.65 -3.22
CA GLN A 28 -13.19 7.52 -2.90
C GLN A 28 -12.78 9.00 -2.78
N ARG A 29 -11.54 9.27 -2.38
CA ARG A 29 -10.98 10.63 -2.31
C ARG A 29 -10.47 11.17 -3.65
N GLY A 30 -10.58 10.42 -4.75
CA GLY A 30 -10.12 10.84 -6.08
C GLY A 30 -8.60 11.04 -6.15
N VAL A 31 -7.83 10.17 -5.49
CA VAL A 31 -6.37 10.16 -5.58
C VAL A 31 -5.94 9.70 -6.98
N GLU A 32 -4.96 10.38 -7.58
CA GLU A 32 -4.49 10.10 -8.95
C GLU A 32 -3.29 9.12 -8.97
N ALA A 33 -2.56 9.01 -7.87
CA ALA A 33 -1.47 8.05 -7.69
C ALA A 33 -1.25 7.67 -6.22
N ILE A 34 -0.85 6.41 -6.00
CA ILE A 34 -0.54 5.87 -4.67
C ILE A 34 0.90 5.38 -4.69
N PHE A 35 1.66 5.69 -3.64
CA PHE A 35 3.02 5.19 -3.43
C PHE A 35 3.12 4.54 -2.05
N CYS A 36 3.80 3.40 -1.97
CA CYS A 36 4.03 2.69 -0.71
C CYS A 36 5.46 2.92 -0.20
N LEU A 37 5.58 3.26 1.08
CA LEU A 37 6.81 3.57 1.78
C LEU A 37 7.49 2.35 2.44
N GLY A 38 6.99 1.14 2.14
CA GLY A 38 7.53 -0.13 2.66
C GLY A 38 6.91 -0.54 4.00
N ASP A 39 7.66 -1.38 4.73
CA ASP A 39 7.26 -2.04 5.98
C ASP A 39 6.03 -2.93 5.78
N LEU A 40 6.18 -3.89 4.86
CA LEU A 40 5.14 -4.80 4.41
C LEU A 40 4.94 -6.01 5.33
N GLY A 41 5.97 -6.42 6.09
CA GLY A 41 6.03 -7.70 6.82
C GLY A 41 5.86 -7.63 8.35
N ALA A 42 6.56 -8.49 9.10
CA ALA A 42 6.56 -8.59 10.57
C ALA A 42 5.36 -9.29 11.26
N PHE A 43 4.19 -8.63 11.41
CA PHE A 43 3.27 -9.00 12.51
C PHE A 43 2.00 -9.76 12.12
N GLY A 44 1.47 -9.56 10.90
CA GLY A 44 0.24 -10.21 10.44
C GLY A 44 0.45 -11.64 9.89
N PRO A 45 -0.58 -12.52 9.99
CA PRO A 45 -0.46 -13.95 9.66
C PRO A 45 -0.37 -14.25 8.15
N TYR A 46 -0.61 -13.27 7.27
CA TYR A 46 -0.66 -13.46 5.81
C TYR A 46 0.23 -12.45 5.06
N PRO A 47 1.56 -12.47 5.27
CA PRO A 47 2.48 -11.49 4.68
C PRO A 47 2.39 -11.42 3.14
N ASN A 48 2.17 -12.56 2.49
CA ASN A 48 2.10 -12.65 1.03
C ASN A 48 0.94 -11.82 0.44
N ARG A 49 -0.17 -11.67 1.17
CA ARG A 49 -1.37 -10.96 0.68
C ARG A 49 -1.10 -9.47 0.45
N THR A 50 -0.27 -8.85 1.28
CA THR A 50 0.17 -7.46 1.10
C THR A 50 0.86 -7.29 -0.24
N CYS A 51 1.85 -8.14 -0.54
CA CYS A 51 2.61 -8.09 -1.79
C CYS A 51 1.71 -8.36 -3.01
N ASP A 52 0.77 -9.31 -2.91
CA ASP A 52 -0.16 -9.61 -3.99
C ASP A 52 -1.04 -8.41 -4.33
N ILE A 53 -1.62 -7.75 -3.33
CA ILE A 53 -2.46 -6.54 -3.50
C ILE A 53 -1.64 -5.40 -4.13
N LEU A 54 -0.43 -5.15 -3.61
CA LEU A 54 0.42 -4.06 -4.13
C LEU A 54 0.77 -4.28 -5.61
N ARG A 55 1.04 -5.54 -6.01
CA ARG A 55 1.30 -5.91 -7.41
C ARG A 55 0.05 -5.79 -8.28
N GLU A 56 -1.10 -6.28 -7.81
CA GLU A 56 -2.38 -6.21 -8.52
C GLU A 56 -2.75 -4.75 -8.86
N HIS A 57 -2.56 -3.85 -7.89
CA HIS A 57 -2.82 -2.42 -8.06
C HIS A 57 -1.67 -1.63 -8.70
N GLN A 58 -0.57 -2.29 -9.08
CA GLN A 58 0.63 -1.68 -9.68
C GLN A 58 1.20 -0.50 -8.84
N ILE A 59 1.17 -0.63 -7.51
CA ILE A 59 1.61 0.43 -6.60
C ILE A 59 3.14 0.38 -6.48
N PRO A 60 3.86 1.47 -6.80
CA PRO A 60 5.30 1.55 -6.57
C PRO A 60 5.62 1.52 -5.09
N VAL A 61 6.62 0.73 -4.70
CA VAL A 61 7.03 0.51 -3.31
C VAL A 61 8.51 0.82 -3.15
N VAL A 62 8.88 1.58 -2.13
CA VAL A 62 10.27 1.64 -1.64
C VAL A 62 10.46 0.64 -0.52
N GLN A 63 11.66 0.05 -0.44
CA GLN A 63 11.96 -0.95 0.59
C GLN A 63 12.03 -0.31 1.98
N GLY A 64 11.22 -0.83 2.91
CA GLY A 64 11.28 -0.55 4.35
C GLY A 64 12.19 -1.53 5.09
N ASN A 65 12.38 -1.33 6.39
CA ASN A 65 13.28 -2.18 7.19
C ASN A 65 12.62 -3.51 7.63
N TYR A 66 11.31 -3.66 7.45
CA TYR A 66 10.53 -4.86 7.77
C TYR A 66 10.04 -5.65 6.53
N ASP A 67 10.65 -5.43 5.36
CA ASP A 67 10.30 -6.10 4.09
C ASP A 67 11.02 -7.44 3.86
#